data_AF-A0A6C0EY06-F1
#
_entry.id   AF-A0A6C0EY06-F1
#
_cell.length_a   1.000
_cell.length_b   1.000
_cell.length_c   1.000
_cell.angle_alpha   90.00
_cell.angle_beta   90.00
_cell.angle_gamma   90.00
#
_symmetry.space_group_name_H-M   'P 1'
#
loop_
_entity.id
_entity.type
_entity.pdbx_description
1 polymer ?
#
loop_
_entity_poly.entity_id
_entity_poly.type
_entity_poly.pdbx_seq_one_letter_code
_entity_poly.pdbx_strand_id
1 'polypeptide(L)'
;MHSSYKRRHDGKYTINGRVFERLVGSRAQVWHETAYKTTGGLSRMDLVMNKHGRVVSAKKHKTAKHEKRLLKHGYTAKKGKFGAVKLASAHKSRKSRKSRK
;
A
#
# COMPACT_ATOMS: atom_id res chain seq x y z
N MET A 1 19.44 4.18 -1.17
CA MET A 1 20.40 3.30 -0.46
C MET A 1 20.37 1.93 -1.11
N HIS A 2 21.44 1.53 -1.82
CA HIS A 2 21.58 0.18 -2.34
C HIS A 2 22.22 -0.67 -1.24
N SER A 3 21.42 -1.46 -0.52
CA SER A 3 21.97 -2.42 0.44
C SER A 3 22.72 -3.50 -0.33
N SER A 4 24.05 -3.51 -0.23
CA SER A 4 24.90 -4.57 -0.76
C SER A 4 24.60 -5.87 -0.03
N TYR A 5 23.87 -6.77 -0.67
CA TYR A 5 23.62 -8.12 -0.16
C TYR A 5 24.75 -9.05 -0.62
N LYS A 6 25.34 -9.80 0.30
CA LYS A 6 26.31 -10.86 -0.03
C LYS A 6 25.66 -12.21 0.17
N ARG A 7 25.71 -13.07 -0.86
CA ARG A 7 25.33 -14.48 -0.76
C ARG A 7 26.49 -15.24 -0.13
N ARG A 8 26.23 -15.97 0.95
CA ARG A 8 27.21 -16.83 1.61
C ARG A 8 27.31 -18.19 0.90
N HIS A 9 28.32 -18.99 1.26
CA HIS A 9 28.51 -20.33 0.71
C HIS A 9 27.33 -21.27 1.05
N ASP A 10 26.67 -21.05 2.19
CA ASP A 10 25.48 -21.78 2.65
C ASP A 10 24.18 -21.39 1.91
N GLY A 11 24.26 -20.51 0.92
CA GLY A 11 23.12 -20.04 0.15
C GLY A 11 22.26 -18.98 0.84
N LYS A 12 22.55 -18.63 2.10
CA LYS A 12 21.82 -17.59 2.85
C LYS A 12 22.36 -16.18 2.53
N TYR A 13 21.54 -15.18 2.85
CA TYR A 13 21.83 -13.77 2.60
C TYR A 13 22.04 -13.04 3.93
N THR A 14 23.14 -12.32 4.07
CA THR A 14 23.39 -11.45 5.23
C THR A 14 23.18 -9.99 4.83
N ILE A 15 22.23 -9.33 5.50
CA ILE A 15 21.82 -7.95 5.20
C ILE A 15 21.65 -7.21 6.51
N ASN A 16 22.42 -6.15 6.71
CA ASN A 16 22.41 -5.31 7.93
C ASN A 16 22.51 -6.14 9.23
N GLY A 17 23.38 -7.16 9.25
CA GLY A 17 23.59 -8.03 10.40
C GLY A 17 22.53 -9.12 10.63
N ARG A 18 21.47 -9.19 9.80
CA ARG A 18 20.46 -10.26 9.85
C ARG A 18 20.67 -11.27 8.73
N VAL A 19 20.36 -12.53 9.01
CA VAL A 19 20.45 -13.64 8.06
C VAL A 19 19.08 -13.97 7.54
N PHE A 20 18.93 -14.02 6.22
CA PHE A 20 17.71 -14.40 5.52
C PHE A 20 17.98 -15.63 4.66
N GLU A 21 17.01 -16.54 4.60
CA GLU A 21 17.10 -17.70 3.71
C GLU A 21 16.99 -17.28 2.25
N ARG A 22 16.19 -16.25 1.96
CA ARG A 22 15.94 -15.76 0.61
C ARG A 22 16.03 -14.25 0.54
N LEU A 23 16.57 -13.73 -0.55
CA LEU A 23 16.59 -12.28 -0.76
C LEU A 23 15.18 -11.73 -1.04
N VAL A 24 14.44 -12.42 -1.91
CA VAL A 24 13.13 -12.02 -2.39
C VAL A 24 12.09 -13.07 -2.01
N GLY A 25 10.96 -12.65 -1.45
CA GLY A 25 9.88 -13.53 -1.04
C GLY A 25 8.49 -12.88 -1.06
N SER A 26 7.51 -13.61 -0.55
CA SER A 26 6.15 -13.10 -0.35
C SER A 26 6.10 -12.08 0.80
N ARG A 27 5.02 -11.28 0.86
CA ARG A 27 4.83 -10.34 1.99
C ARG A 27 4.83 -11.04 3.34
N ALA A 28 4.27 -12.24 3.42
CA ALA A 28 4.27 -13.05 4.64
C ALA A 28 5.69 -13.49 5.01
N GLN A 29 6.46 -14.00 4.04
CA GLN A 29 7.87 -14.39 4.27
C GLN A 29 8.74 -13.22 4.73
N VAL A 30 8.50 -12.02 4.22
CA VAL A 30 9.21 -10.81 4.68
C VAL A 30 8.78 -10.41 6.09
N TRP A 31 7.49 -10.55 6.41
CA TRP A 31 6.98 -10.27 7.75
C TRP A 31 7.51 -11.24 8.81
N HIS A 32 7.74 -12.50 8.44
CA HIS A 32 8.31 -13.53 9.31
C HIS A 32 9.85 -13.63 9.23
N GLU A 33 10.52 -12.65 8.60
CA GLU A 33 11.99 -12.61 8.48
C GLU A 33 12.66 -13.77 7.74
N THR A 34 11.90 -14.60 7.02
CA THR A 34 12.45 -15.61 6.10
C THR A 34 13.09 -14.95 4.87
N ALA A 35 12.49 -13.86 4.39
CA ALA A 35 12.96 -13.10 3.23
C ALA A 35 13.23 -11.63 3.57
N TYR A 36 14.19 -11.01 2.90
CA TYR A 36 14.53 -9.61 3.17
C TYR A 36 13.52 -8.62 2.57
N LYS A 37 13.16 -8.82 1.31
CA LYS A 37 12.26 -7.92 0.58
C LYS A 37 11.27 -8.68 -0.31
N THR A 38 10.21 -7.99 -0.69
CA THR A 38 9.28 -8.50 -1.71
C THR A 38 9.82 -8.26 -3.12
N THR A 39 9.18 -8.87 -4.13
CA THR A 39 9.50 -8.60 -5.55
C THR A 39 9.40 -7.11 -5.90
N GLY A 40 8.48 -6.38 -5.26
CA GLY A 40 8.32 -4.92 -5.39
C GLY A 40 9.21 -4.08 -4.47
N GLY A 41 10.24 -4.68 -3.86
CA GLY A 41 11.21 -3.96 -3.03
C GLY A 41 10.74 -3.54 -1.63
N LEU A 42 9.56 -4.02 -1.18
CA LEU A 42 9.08 -3.72 0.17
C LEU A 42 9.83 -4.54 1.22
N SER A 43 10.38 -3.86 2.23
CA SER A 43 10.98 -4.47 3.42
C SER A 43 9.91 -4.70 4.51
N ARG A 44 10.29 -5.35 5.62
CA ARG A 44 9.40 -5.54 6.77
C ARG A 44 8.82 -4.21 7.30
N MET A 45 9.61 -3.14 7.29
CA MET A 45 9.19 -1.81 7.79
C MET A 45 8.13 -1.15 6.89
N ASP A 46 8.06 -1.56 5.62
CA ASP A 46 7.08 -1.05 4.65
C ASP A 46 5.75 -1.82 4.69
N LEU A 47 5.65 -2.83 5.55
CA LEU A 47 4.51 -3.74 5.68
C LEU A 47 3.79 -3.51 7.01
N VAL A 48 2.50 -3.87 7.02
CA VAL A 48 1.66 -3.82 8.23
C VAL A 48 0.65 -4.96 8.17
N MET A 49 0.34 -5.55 9.31
CA MET A 49 -0.76 -6.50 9.45
C MET A 49 -2.07 -5.72 9.59
N ASN A 50 -3.02 -5.95 8.68
CA ASN A 50 -4.35 -5.36 8.80
C ASN A 50 -5.20 -6.14 9.82
N LYS A 51 -6.38 -5.59 10.16
CA LYS A 51 -7.32 -6.22 11.09
C LYS A 51 -7.87 -7.59 10.64
N HIS A 52 -7.62 -7.98 9.39
CA HIS A 52 -8.03 -9.27 8.82
C HIS A 52 -6.85 -10.26 8.76
N GLY A 53 -5.75 -9.99 9.46
CA GLY A 53 -4.56 -10.86 9.50
C GLY A 53 -3.71 -10.85 8.22
N ARG A 54 -3.99 -9.97 7.25
CA ARG A 54 -3.23 -9.91 5.99
C ARG A 54 -2.09 -8.90 6.09
N VAL A 55 -0.91 -9.31 5.64
CA VAL A 55 0.26 -8.42 5.52
C VAL A 55 0.15 -7.58 4.24
N VAL A 56 -0.05 -6.27 4.40
CA VAL A 56 -0.24 -5.30 3.31
C VAL A 56 0.81 -4.21 3.34
N SER A 57 0.96 -3.45 2.25
CA SER A 57 1.84 -2.28 2.25
C SER A 57 1.30 -1.17 3.16
N ALA A 58 2.14 -0.69 4.08
CA ALA A 58 1.81 0.38 5.00
C ALA A 58 1.43 1.68 4.27
N LYS A 59 2.17 2.03 3.20
CA LYS A 59 1.88 3.20 2.36
C LYS A 59 0.46 3.12 1.78
N LYS A 60 0.13 2.00 1.12
CA LYS A 60 -1.20 1.81 0.51
C LYS A 60 -2.32 1.82 1.54
N HIS A 61 -2.12 1.19 2.69
CA HIS A 61 -3.09 1.18 3.79
C HIS A 61 -3.37 2.59 4.33
N LYS A 62 -2.33 3.41 4.56
CA LYS A 62 -2.49 4.81 4.99
C LYS A 62 -3.18 5.65 3.92
N THR A 63 -2.67 5.61 2.69
CA THR A 63 -3.19 6.42 1.57
C THR A 63 -4.67 6.14 1.29
N ALA A 64 -5.10 4.87 1.31
CA ALA A 64 -6.49 4.52 1.08
C ALA A 64 -7.46 5.16 2.10
N LYS A 65 -7.06 5.27 3.37
CA LYS A 65 -7.85 5.91 4.44
C LYS A 65 -7.92 7.43 4.28
N HIS A 66 -6.83 8.06 3.84
CA HIS A 66 -6.77 9.51 3.68
C HIS A 66 -7.43 10.00 2.40
N GLU A 67 -7.24 9.31 1.27
CA GLU A 67 -7.66 9.83 -0.01
C GLU A 67 -9.18 9.80 -0.22
N LYS A 68 -9.89 8.84 0.37
CA LYS A 68 -11.36 8.69 0.25
C LYS A 68 -11.88 8.95 -1.18
N ARG A 69 -11.23 8.34 -2.19
CA ARG A 69 -11.41 8.68 -3.61
C ARG A 69 -12.87 8.65 -4.07
N LEU A 70 -13.60 7.61 -3.72
CA LEU A 70 -15.02 7.48 -4.09
C LEU A 70 -15.83 8.68 -3.58
N LEU A 71 -15.64 9.04 -2.30
CA LEU A 71 -16.31 10.20 -1.69
C LEU A 71 -15.92 11.50 -2.40
N LYS A 72 -14.63 11.70 -2.71
CA LYS A 72 -14.15 12.87 -3.47
C LYS A 72 -14.77 12.98 -4.87
N HIS A 73 -15.05 11.85 -5.50
CA HIS A 73 -15.73 11.79 -6.80
C HIS A 73 -17.26 11.76 -6.69
N GLY A 74 -17.82 11.94 -5.50
CA GLY A 74 -19.26 12.01 -5.29
C GLY A 74 -19.96 10.65 -5.22
N TYR A 75 -19.24 9.59 -4.84
CA TYR A 75 -19.79 8.25 -4.65
C TYR A 75 -19.66 7.79 -3.19
N THR A 76 -20.69 7.13 -2.67
CA THR A 76 -20.72 6.53 -1.33
C THR A 76 -21.42 5.17 -1.37
N ALA A 77 -21.44 4.46 -0.24
CA ALA A 77 -22.25 3.27 -0.04
C ALA A 77 -23.40 3.59 0.93
N LYS A 78 -24.60 3.07 0.65
CA LYS A 78 -25.78 3.20 1.54
C LYS A 78 -26.18 1.83 2.05
N LYS A 79 -26.36 1.68 3.37
CA LYS A 79 -26.84 0.43 3.99
C LYS A 79 -28.15 -0.02 3.30
N GLY A 80 -28.22 -1.30 2.94
CA GLY A 80 -29.39 -1.89 2.24
C GLY A 80 -29.45 -1.62 0.73
N LYS A 81 -28.47 -0.92 0.13
CA LYS A 81 -28.35 -0.77 -1.33
C LYS A 81 -27.01 -1.34 -1.79
N PHE A 82 -27.06 -2.27 -2.75
CA PHE A 82 -25.87 -2.86 -3.35
C PHE A 82 -25.25 -1.89 -4.38
N GLY A 83 -23.91 -1.80 -4.40
CA GLY A 83 -23.17 -0.97 -5.35
C GLY A 83 -22.87 0.47 -4.89
N ALA A 84 -22.28 1.26 -5.79
CA ALA A 84 -21.91 2.66 -5.55
C ALA A 84 -23.13 3.60 -5.74
N VAL A 85 -23.37 4.47 -4.76
CA VAL A 85 -24.46 5.45 -4.77
C VAL A 85 -23.88 6.84 -5.02
N LYS A 86 -24.37 7.53 -6.05
CA LYS A 86 -23.95 8.91 -6.37
C LYS A 86 -24.60 9.89 -5.39
N LEU A 87 -23.81 10.79 -4.80
CA LEU A 87 -24.32 11.89 -3.99
C LEU A 87 -24.90 12.98 -4.90
N ALA A 88 -26.11 13.43 -4.60
CA ALA A 88 -26.85 14.40 -5.41
C ALA A 88 -26.14 15.76 -5.57
N SER A 89 -25.27 16.15 -4.63
CA SER A 89 -24.57 17.44 -4.60
C SER A 89 -23.17 17.44 -5.22
N ALA A 90 -22.76 16.37 -5.93
CA ALA A 90 -21.45 16.31 -6.58
C ALA A 90 -21.33 17.19 -7.86
N HIS A 91 -22.29 18.08 -8.11
CA HIS A 91 -22.12 19.15 -9.08
C HIS A 91 -21.13 20.16 -8.50
N LYS A 92 -19.84 20.01 -8.82
CA LYS A 92 -18.93 21.15 -8.87
C LYS A 92 -19.64 22.22 -9.69
N SER A 93 -20.06 23.31 -9.06
CA SER A 93 -20.40 24.50 -9.84
C SER A 93 -19.19 24.78 -10.73
N ARG A 94 -19.38 24.74 -12.04
CA ARG A 94 -18.37 25.22 -12.98
C ARG A 94 -18.17 26.69 -12.59
N LYS A 95 -17.12 27.01 -11.83
CA LYS A 95 -16.75 28.39 -11.56
C LYS A 95 -16.41 28.97 -12.93
N SER A 96 -17.37 29.67 -13.54
CA SER A 96 -17.15 30.34 -14.80
C SER A 96 -15.97 31.28 -14.59
N ARG A 97 -14.92 31.13 -15.40
CA ARG A 97 -13.88 32.15 -15.49
C ARG A 97 -14.57 33.38 -16.03
N LYS A 98 -14.88 34.36 -15.17
CA LYS A 98 -15.36 35.67 -15.60
C LYS A 98 -14.25 36.27 -16.46
N SER A 99 -14.43 36.27 -17.78
CA SER A 99 -13.54 36.98 -18.69
C SER A 99 -13.59 38.46 -18.33
N ARG A 100 -12.45 39.04 -17.92
CA ARG A 100 -12.33 40.50 -17.85
C ARG A 100 -12.36 41.00 -19.30
N LYS A 101 -13.34 41.84 -19.60
CA LYS A 101 -13.40 42.64 -20.82
C LYS A 101 -12.46 43.83 -20.65
#